data_AF-A0A941NH71-F1
#
_entry.id   AF-A0A941NH71-F1
#
_cell.length_a   1.000
_cell.length_b   1.000
_cell.length_c   1.000
_cell.angle_alpha   90.00
_cell.angle_beta   90.00
_cell.angle_gamma   90.00
#
_symmetry.space_group_name_H-M   'P 1'
#
loop_
_entity.id
_entity.type
_entity.pdbx_description
1 polymer ?
#
loop_
_entity_poly.entity_id
_entity_poly.type
_entity_poly.pdbx_seq_one_letter_code
_entity_poly.pdbx_strand_id
1 'polypeptide(L)'
;NFFTIRDLLADWPGEVLRFNMLRSHYRQPIDFTLDGLRESWKTLERWYETTEPLVDPAPDADFLAALRDDLNTPAAIASLHQAEPLALAGGLGFLGFSNVQMKIAAKAKVDEVAIADAIAARKAARAAKNFAESDRIRDDLLAKGIVLKDGPSGTTWEVKK
;
A
#
# COMPACT_ATOMS: atom_id res chain seq x y z
N ASN A 1 -13.60 -25.21 -4.63
CA ASN A 1 -12.35 -24.58 -5.12
C ASN A 1 -11.39 -24.42 -3.95
N PHE A 2 -10.11 -24.70 -4.13
CA PHE A 2 -9.07 -24.45 -3.12
C PHE A 2 -7.99 -23.56 -3.74
N PHE A 3 -7.31 -22.77 -2.91
CA PHE A 3 -6.19 -21.92 -3.30
C PHE A 3 -5.01 -22.23 -2.38
N THR A 4 -3.79 -22.19 -2.91
CA THR A 4 -2.59 -22.24 -2.05
C THR A 4 -2.13 -20.82 -1.73
N ILE A 5 -1.49 -20.65 -0.57
CA ILE A 5 -0.86 -19.38 -0.20
C ILE A 5 0.20 -18.97 -1.22
N ARG A 6 0.93 -19.94 -1.79
CA ARG A 6 1.94 -19.68 -2.82
C ARG A 6 1.32 -19.03 -4.06
N ASP A 7 0.19 -19.54 -4.52
CA ASP A 7 -0.48 -19.00 -5.71
C ASP A 7 -1.01 -17.59 -5.44
N LEU A 8 -1.60 -17.37 -4.26
CA LEU A 8 -2.12 -16.05 -3.88
C LEU A 8 -1.02 -14.99 -3.74
N LEU A 9 0.15 -15.36 -3.23
CA LEU A 9 1.29 -14.44 -3.07
C LEU A 9 1.91 -13.98 -4.40
N ALA A 10 1.53 -14.59 -5.53
CA ALA A 10 1.93 -14.09 -6.85
C ALA A 10 1.25 -12.75 -7.18
N ASP A 11 -0.01 -12.59 -6.77
CA ASP A 11 -0.85 -11.44 -7.11
C ASP A 11 -1.11 -10.49 -5.92
N TRP A 12 -0.98 -10.99 -4.69
CA TRP A 12 -1.41 -10.29 -3.47
C TRP A 12 -0.27 -10.20 -2.43
N PRO A 13 -0.05 -9.01 -1.83
CA PRO A 13 0.82 -8.88 -0.67
C PRO A 13 0.34 -9.76 0.48
N GLY A 14 1.27 -10.41 1.18
CA GLY A 14 0.94 -11.25 2.34
C GLY A 14 0.21 -10.50 3.45
N GLU A 15 0.50 -9.21 3.65
CA GLU A 15 -0.24 -8.34 4.57
C GLU A 15 -1.73 -8.22 4.18
N VAL A 16 -2.06 -8.16 2.88
CA VAL A 16 -3.47 -8.14 2.42
C VAL A 16 -4.16 -9.46 2.73
N LEU A 17 -3.50 -10.59 2.44
CA LEU A 17 -4.03 -11.93 2.73
C LEU A 17 -4.29 -12.09 4.24
N ARG A 18 -3.31 -11.71 5.06
CA ARG A 18 -3.38 -11.81 6.52
C ARG A 18 -4.45 -10.89 7.09
N PHE A 19 -4.56 -9.65 6.62
CA PHE A 19 -5.62 -8.74 7.03
C PHE A 19 -7.00 -9.31 6.68
N ASN A 20 -7.18 -9.86 5.48
CA ASN A 20 -8.44 -10.48 5.09
C ASN A 20 -8.84 -11.64 6.02
N MET A 21 -7.88 -12.49 6.42
CA MET A 21 -8.14 -13.57 7.37
C MET A 21 -8.55 -13.05 8.77
N LEU A 22 -7.98 -11.93 9.22
CA LEU A 22 -8.28 -11.34 10.54
C LEU A 22 -9.65 -10.64 10.60
N ARG A 23 -10.30 -10.38 9.44
CA ARG A 23 -11.64 -9.77 9.39
C ARG A 23 -12.75 -10.71 9.89
N SER A 24 -12.47 -12.00 9.99
CA SER A 24 -13.36 -13.00 10.59
C SER A 24 -12.79 -13.47 11.92
N HIS A 25 -13.67 -13.65 12.92
CA HIS A 25 -13.25 -14.20 14.20
C HIS A 25 -12.66 -15.61 14.02
N TYR A 26 -11.59 -15.96 14.74
CA TYR A 26 -10.86 -17.22 14.52
C TYR A 26 -11.71 -18.50 14.72
N ARG A 27 -12.84 -18.36 15.44
CA ARG A 27 -13.81 -19.43 15.74
C ARG A 27 -14.94 -19.53 14.72
N GLN A 28 -14.98 -18.62 13.75
CA GLN A 28 -16.03 -18.55 12.73
C GLN A 28 -15.49 -19.04 11.38
N PRO A 29 -16.35 -19.60 10.51
CA PRO A 29 -15.97 -19.88 9.13
C PRO A 29 -15.49 -18.59 8.44
N ILE A 30 -14.34 -18.66 7.78
CA ILE A 30 -13.81 -17.54 7.01
C ILE A 30 -14.43 -17.58 5.61
N ASP A 31 -15.06 -16.48 5.21
CA ASP A 31 -15.46 -16.28 3.82
C ASP A 31 -14.32 -15.63 3.03
N PHE A 32 -13.54 -16.46 2.33
CA PHE A 32 -12.35 -16.02 1.60
C PHE A 32 -12.68 -15.80 0.12
N THR A 33 -12.85 -14.54 -0.28
CA THR A 33 -13.20 -14.15 -1.65
C THR A 33 -12.20 -13.15 -2.23
N LEU A 34 -12.09 -13.11 -3.57
CA LEU A 34 -11.26 -12.11 -4.25
C LEU A 34 -11.72 -10.67 -3.96
N ASP A 35 -13.03 -10.45 -3.81
CA ASP A 35 -13.57 -9.14 -3.43
C ASP A 35 -13.17 -8.78 -2.00
N GLY A 36 -13.16 -9.75 -1.08
CA GLY A 36 -12.61 -9.58 0.26
C GLY A 36 -11.17 -9.08 0.24
N LEU A 37 -10.31 -9.69 -0.60
CA LEU A 37 -8.92 -9.28 -0.79
C LEU A 37 -8.79 -7.86 -1.35
N ARG A 38 -9.62 -7.48 -2.33
CA ARG A 38 -9.63 -6.12 -2.90
C ARG A 38 -9.96 -5.06 -1.85
N GLU A 39 -10.97 -5.32 -1.02
CA GLU A 39 -11.37 -4.39 0.03
C GLU A 39 -10.33 -4.33 1.15
N SER A 40 -9.72 -5.47 1.49
CA SER A 40 -8.57 -5.53 2.40
C SER A 40 -7.38 -4.72 1.91
N TRP A 41 -7.05 -4.77 0.61
CA TRP A 41 -5.99 -3.95 0.02
C TRP A 41 -6.29 -2.46 0.21
N LYS A 42 -7.47 -1.99 -0.24
CA LYS A 42 -7.84 -0.57 -0.18
C LYS A 42 -7.84 -0.04 1.26
N THR A 43 -8.28 -0.86 2.20
CA THR A 43 -8.29 -0.51 3.63
C THR A 43 -6.88 -0.28 4.15
N LEU A 44 -5.97 -1.22 3.90
CA LEU A 44 -4.58 -1.10 4.31
C LEU A 44 -3.89 0.09 3.64
N GLU A 45 -4.09 0.28 2.34
CA GLU A 45 -3.54 1.42 1.59
C GLU A 45 -3.92 2.75 2.24
N ARG A 46 -5.23 2.97 2.49
CA ARG A 46 -5.72 4.17 3.17
C ARG A 46 -5.17 4.33 4.58
N TRP A 47 -5.08 3.25 5.34
CA TRP A 47 -4.54 3.32 6.71
C TRP A 47 -3.05 3.63 6.73
N TYR A 48 -2.28 3.13 5.77
CA TYR A 48 -0.86 3.46 5.68
C TYR A 48 -0.60 4.89 5.22
N GLU A 49 -1.48 5.47 4.41
CA GLU A 49 -1.40 6.89 4.04
C GLU A 49 -1.52 7.85 5.22
N THR A 50 -2.32 7.48 6.23
CA THR A 50 -2.55 8.33 7.41
C THR A 50 -1.55 8.08 8.53
N THR A 51 -0.87 6.92 8.52
CA THR A 51 -0.01 6.50 9.63
C THR A 51 1.49 6.67 9.37
N GLU A 52 1.95 6.79 8.12
CA GLU A 52 3.37 7.06 7.88
C GLU A 52 3.72 8.55 7.99
N PRO A 53 4.82 8.94 8.69
CA PRO A 53 5.93 8.09 9.14
C PRO A 53 5.90 7.74 10.65
N LEU A 54 4.75 7.56 11.29
CA LEU A 54 4.67 7.25 12.72
C LEU A 54 5.38 5.91 13.01
N VAL A 55 6.23 5.88 14.04
CA VAL A 55 7.08 4.73 14.38
C VAL A 55 6.73 4.21 15.77
N ASP A 56 6.42 2.92 15.84
CA ASP A 56 6.21 2.13 17.07
C ASP A 56 5.34 2.79 18.17
N PRO A 57 4.20 3.44 17.84
CA PRO A 57 3.32 3.93 18.89
C PRO A 57 2.59 2.78 19.58
N ALA A 58 2.18 3.00 20.84
CA ALA A 58 1.38 2.03 21.56
C ALA A 58 -0.05 1.94 20.99
N PRO A 59 -0.66 0.74 20.95
CA PRO A 59 -2.07 0.60 20.64
C PRO A 59 -2.96 1.23 21.73
N ASP A 60 -4.16 1.66 21.36
CA ASP A 60 -5.10 2.25 22.31
C ASP A 60 -5.85 1.21 23.15
N ALA A 61 -6.56 1.70 24.18
CA ALA A 61 -7.23 0.84 25.14
C ALA A 61 -8.40 0.07 24.53
N ASP A 62 -9.15 0.67 23.59
CA ASP A 62 -10.33 0.06 22.97
C ASP A 62 -9.93 -1.10 22.06
N PHE A 63 -8.85 -0.93 21.27
CA PHE A 63 -8.26 -2.02 20.49
C PHE A 63 -7.80 -3.18 21.40
N LEU A 64 -7.09 -2.87 22.49
CA LEU A 64 -6.61 -3.90 23.42
C LEU A 64 -7.76 -4.59 24.15
N ALA A 65 -8.83 -3.87 24.49
CA ALA A 65 -10.01 -4.44 25.12
C ALA A 65 -10.70 -5.44 24.18
N ALA A 66 -10.86 -5.10 22.90
CA ALA A 66 -11.40 -6.01 21.90
C ALA A 66 -10.58 -7.29 21.77
N LEU A 67 -9.24 -7.21 21.75
CA LEU A 67 -8.40 -8.42 21.68
C LEU A 67 -8.41 -9.25 22.97
N ARG A 68 -8.59 -8.63 24.13
CA ARG A 68 -8.73 -9.36 25.41
C ARG A 68 -10.05 -10.14 25.49
N ASP A 69 -11.06 -9.72 24.74
CA ASP A 69 -12.30 -10.47 24.55
C ASP A 69 -12.10 -11.56 23.48
N ASP A 70 -11.56 -12.71 23.87
CA ASP A 70 -11.38 -13.89 23.01
C ASP A 70 -10.71 -13.60 21.65
N LEU A 71 -9.67 -12.76 21.61
CA LEU A 71 -8.98 -12.39 20.36
C LEU A 71 -9.95 -11.90 19.27
N ASN A 72 -10.94 -11.08 19.65
CA ASN A 72 -11.96 -10.57 18.73
C ASN A 72 -11.37 -9.54 17.74
N THR A 73 -10.67 -10.05 16.73
CA THR A 73 -10.04 -9.26 15.66
C THR A 73 -11.05 -8.48 14.82
N PRO A 74 -12.29 -8.94 14.55
CA PRO A 74 -13.30 -8.08 13.92
C PRO A 74 -13.62 -6.82 14.75
N ALA A 75 -13.80 -6.95 16.06
CA ALA A 75 -14.03 -5.80 16.93
C ALA A 75 -12.80 -4.88 17.03
N ALA A 76 -11.59 -5.46 17.09
CA ALA A 76 -10.36 -4.69 17.07
C ALA A 76 -10.17 -3.93 15.74
N ILE A 77 -10.48 -4.53 14.60
CA ILE A 77 -10.46 -3.86 13.29
C ILE A 77 -11.51 -2.74 13.24
N ALA A 78 -12.69 -2.96 13.82
CA ALA A 78 -13.74 -1.93 13.91
C ALA A 78 -13.28 -0.72 14.74
N SER A 79 -12.53 -0.92 15.83
CA SER A 79 -11.96 0.20 16.60
C SER A 79 -10.91 0.96 15.79
N LEU A 80 -10.04 0.27 15.04
CA LEU A 80 -9.05 0.90 14.17
C LEU A 80 -9.67 1.80 13.07
N HIS A 81 -10.85 1.47 12.56
CA HIS A 81 -11.55 2.34 11.62
C HIS A 81 -11.94 3.71 12.20
N GLN A 82 -12.10 3.81 13.52
CA GLN A 82 -12.47 5.03 14.25
C GLN A 82 -11.26 5.68 14.95
N ALA A 83 -10.10 5.03 14.92
CA ALA A 83 -8.92 5.46 15.63
C ALA A 83 -8.25 6.67 14.95
N GLU A 84 -7.74 7.58 15.76
CA GLU A 84 -6.83 8.63 15.31
C GLU A 84 -5.51 8.03 14.79
N PRO A 85 -4.76 8.73 13.91
CA PRO A 85 -3.57 8.19 13.25
C PRO A 85 -2.55 7.52 14.18
N LEU A 86 -2.32 8.06 15.37
CA LEU A 86 -1.37 7.50 16.34
C LEU A 86 -1.83 6.13 16.87
N ALA A 87 -3.10 6.04 17.26
CA ALA A 87 -3.70 4.80 17.76
C ALA A 87 -3.83 3.75 16.64
N LEU A 88 -4.21 4.19 15.43
CA LEU A 88 -4.26 3.34 14.24
C LEU A 88 -2.89 2.72 13.94
N ALA A 89 -1.84 3.53 13.92
CA ALA A 89 -0.47 3.05 13.69
C ALA A 89 -0.03 2.04 14.76
N GLY A 90 -0.42 2.27 16.02
CA GLY A 90 -0.07 1.39 17.13
C GLY A 90 -0.78 0.04 17.05
N GLY A 91 -2.06 0.04 16.69
CA GLY A 91 -2.81 -1.18 16.43
C GLY A 91 -2.30 -1.96 15.22
N LEU A 92 -1.93 -1.27 14.14
CA LEU A 92 -1.28 -1.89 12.98
C LEU A 92 0.05 -2.55 13.38
N GLY A 93 0.93 -1.80 14.06
CA GLY A 93 2.21 -2.31 14.54
C GLY A 93 2.04 -3.52 15.48
N PHE A 94 1.08 -3.45 16.41
CA PHE A 94 0.76 -4.55 17.33
C PHE A 94 0.32 -5.82 16.60
N LEU A 95 -0.48 -5.69 15.53
CA LEU A 95 -0.86 -6.82 14.68
C LEU A 95 0.24 -7.23 13.68
N GLY A 96 1.42 -6.60 13.69
CA GLY A 96 2.54 -6.92 12.78
C GLY A 96 2.35 -6.40 11.36
N PHE A 97 1.58 -5.33 11.17
CA PHE A 97 1.42 -4.64 9.89
C PHE A 97 2.48 -3.55 9.76
N SER A 98 3.28 -3.59 8.70
CA SER A 98 4.50 -2.79 8.55
C SER A 98 4.54 -1.93 7.29
N ASN A 99 3.58 -2.11 6.37
CA ASN A 99 3.54 -1.52 5.02
C ASN A 99 4.71 -1.95 4.11
N VAL A 100 5.64 -2.78 4.58
CA VAL A 100 6.82 -3.20 3.81
C VAL A 100 6.38 -3.96 2.56
N GLN A 101 5.45 -4.90 2.70
CA GLN A 101 5.01 -5.75 1.59
C GLN A 101 4.15 -4.98 0.59
N MET A 102 3.30 -4.07 1.08
CA MET A 102 2.51 -3.16 0.24
C MET A 102 3.42 -2.22 -0.57
N LYS A 103 4.47 -1.66 0.03
CA LYS A 103 5.49 -0.86 -0.66
C LYS A 103 6.22 -1.65 -1.74
N ILE A 104 6.62 -2.89 -1.44
CA ILE A 104 7.25 -3.78 -2.43
C ILE A 104 6.29 -4.03 -3.60
N ALA A 105 5.03 -4.33 -3.34
CA ALA A 105 4.05 -4.59 -4.39
C ALA A 105 3.73 -3.34 -5.23
N ALA A 106 3.62 -2.16 -4.60
CA ALA A 106 3.49 -0.89 -5.31
C ALA A 106 4.70 -0.64 -6.21
N LYS A 107 5.92 -0.89 -5.71
CA LYS A 107 7.17 -0.78 -6.49
C LYS A 107 7.24 -1.80 -7.63
N ALA A 108 6.81 -3.04 -7.41
CA ALA A 108 6.83 -4.09 -8.44
C ALA A 108 5.85 -3.82 -9.60
N LYS A 109 4.76 -3.09 -9.36
CA LYS A 109 3.85 -2.61 -10.42
C LYS A 109 4.46 -1.46 -11.24
N VAL A 110 5.56 -0.90 -10.79
CA VAL A 110 6.27 0.19 -11.44
C VAL A 110 7.47 -0.39 -12.19
N ASP A 111 7.44 -0.32 -13.52
CA ASP A 111 8.59 -0.67 -14.34
C ASP A 111 9.64 0.46 -14.25
N GLU A 112 10.51 0.36 -13.24
CA GLU A 112 11.56 1.35 -12.99
C GLU A 112 12.51 1.51 -14.17
N VAL A 113 12.74 0.44 -14.94
CA VAL A 113 13.59 0.47 -16.13
C VAL A 113 12.92 1.29 -17.22
N ALA A 114 11.65 1.01 -17.52
CA ALA A 114 10.89 1.80 -18.50
C ALA A 114 10.75 3.29 -18.09
N ILE A 115 10.65 3.58 -16.79
CA ILE A 115 10.63 4.97 -16.30
C ILE A 115 12.00 5.63 -16.45
N ALA A 116 13.08 4.93 -16.11
CA ALA A 116 14.44 5.45 -16.31
C ALA A 116 14.70 5.76 -17.79
N ASP A 117 14.29 4.86 -18.68
CA ASP A 117 14.38 5.04 -20.14
C ASP A 117 13.55 6.24 -20.61
N ALA A 118 12.32 6.39 -20.11
CA ALA A 118 11.47 7.54 -20.42
C ALA A 118 12.08 8.86 -19.92
N ILE A 119 12.67 8.89 -18.72
CA ILE A 119 13.37 10.07 -18.19
C ILE A 119 14.58 10.41 -19.06
N ALA A 120 15.36 9.40 -19.49
CA ALA A 120 16.50 9.60 -20.37
C ALA A 120 16.07 10.14 -21.74
N ALA A 121 15.00 9.58 -22.34
CA ALA A 121 14.42 10.05 -23.58
C ALA A 121 13.91 11.50 -23.47
N ARG A 122 13.24 11.84 -22.36
CA ARG A 122 12.81 13.21 -22.07
C ARG A 122 14.00 14.16 -21.98
N LYS A 123 15.10 13.77 -21.30
CA LYS A 123 16.31 14.57 -21.20
C LYS A 123 16.94 14.82 -22.58
N ALA A 124 16.98 13.80 -23.43
CA ALA A 124 17.45 13.93 -24.81
C ALA A 124 16.55 14.86 -25.64
N ALA A 125 15.22 14.75 -25.51
CA ALA A 125 14.26 15.64 -26.18
C ALA A 125 14.45 17.10 -25.76
N ARG A 126 14.65 17.37 -24.46
CA ARG A 126 14.95 18.73 -23.97
C ARG A 126 16.28 19.25 -24.49
N ALA A 127 17.32 18.42 -24.56
CA ALA A 127 18.62 18.80 -25.12
C ALA A 127 18.53 19.13 -26.62
N ALA A 128 17.69 18.40 -27.36
CA ALA A 128 17.38 18.65 -28.77
C ALA A 128 16.37 19.80 -28.98
N LYS A 129 15.93 20.50 -27.92
CA LYS A 129 14.87 21.54 -27.94
C LYS A 129 13.53 21.05 -28.49
N ASN A 130 13.27 19.74 -28.46
CA ASN A 130 11.99 19.14 -28.79
C ASN A 130 11.09 19.12 -27.54
N PHE A 131 10.48 20.27 -27.24
CA PHE A 131 9.62 20.43 -26.06
C PHE A 131 8.33 19.63 -26.15
N ALA A 132 7.78 19.47 -27.36
CA ALA A 132 6.57 18.69 -27.59
C ALA A 132 6.75 17.21 -27.19
N GLU A 133 7.87 16.59 -27.57
CA GLU A 133 8.17 15.21 -27.17
C GLU A 133 8.47 15.09 -25.67
N SER A 134 9.14 16.08 -25.08
CA SER A 134 9.36 16.12 -23.63
C SER A 134 8.05 16.17 -22.85
N ASP A 135 7.08 16.96 -23.30
CA ASP A 135 5.76 17.05 -22.67
C ASP A 135 4.95 15.77 -22.88
N ARG A 136 4.98 15.19 -24.09
CA ARG A 136 4.34 13.89 -24.36
C ARG A 136 4.82 12.80 -23.41
N ILE A 137 6.13 12.68 -23.21
CA ILE A 137 6.71 11.68 -22.30
C ILE A 137 6.30 11.95 -20.84
N ARG A 138 6.27 13.22 -20.42
CA ARG A 138 5.81 13.58 -19.06
C ARG A 138 4.34 13.17 -18.86
N ASP A 139 3.50 13.44 -19.84
CA ASP A 139 2.07 13.18 -19.75
C ASP A 139 1.77 11.67 -19.82
N ASP A 140 2.53 10.91 -20.62
CA ASP A 140 2.49 9.43 -20.63
C ASP A 140 2.86 8.83 -19.27
N LEU A 141 3.89 9.37 -18.61
CA LEU A 141 4.28 8.96 -17.25
C LEU A 141 3.22 9.34 -16.23
N LEU A 142 2.65 10.54 -16.34
CA LEU A 142 1.57 11.00 -15.45
C LEU A 142 0.31 10.12 -15.59
N ALA A 143 -0.02 9.68 -16.80
CA ALA A 143 -1.13 8.75 -17.06
C ALA A 143 -0.91 7.37 -16.42
N LYS A 144 0.35 6.96 -16.26
CA LYS A 144 0.75 5.76 -15.49
C LYS A 144 0.83 6.01 -13.99
N GLY A 145 0.41 7.18 -13.52
CA GLY A 145 0.51 7.58 -12.13
C GLY A 145 1.94 7.85 -11.69
N ILE A 146 2.84 8.28 -12.57
CA ILE A 146 4.22 8.63 -12.22
C ILE A 146 4.40 10.14 -12.38
N VAL A 147 4.70 10.84 -11.29
CA VAL A 147 4.97 12.28 -11.26
C VAL A 147 6.47 12.51 -11.25
N LEU A 148 6.98 13.27 -12.21
CA LEU A 148 8.39 13.65 -12.28
C LEU A 148 8.66 14.92 -11.46
N LYS A 149 9.76 14.94 -10.72
CA LYS A 149 10.30 16.08 -9.98
C LYS A 149 11.70 16.42 -10.51
N ASP A 150 11.81 17.53 -11.22
CA ASP A 150 13.11 18.03 -11.68
C ASP A 150 13.80 18.80 -10.54
N GLY A 151 15.04 18.41 -10.19
CA GLY A 151 15.85 19.08 -9.18
C GLY A 151 17.30 19.31 -9.64
N PRO A 152 18.12 20.01 -8.82
CA PRO A 152 19.52 20.30 -9.13
C PRO A 152 20.39 19.05 -9.31
N SER A 153 20.00 17.95 -8.66
CA SER A 153 20.67 16.64 -8.71
C SER A 153 20.14 15.72 -9.82
N GLY A 154 19.15 16.17 -10.60
CA GLY A 154 18.52 15.39 -11.67
C GLY A 154 17.00 15.29 -11.54
N THR A 155 16.38 14.49 -12.41
CA THR A 155 14.93 14.20 -12.37
C THR A 155 14.69 12.99 -11.46
N THR A 156 14.00 13.21 -10.35
CA THR A 156 13.43 12.15 -9.51
C THR A 156 11.96 11.93 -9.86
N TRP A 157 11.34 10.87 -9.35
CA TRP A 157 9.93 10.58 -9.60
C TRP A 157 9.25 10.01 -8.37
N GLU A 158 7.93 10.15 -8.31
CA GLU A 158 7.08 9.53 -7.30
C GLU A 158 5.82 8.95 -7.95
N VAL A 159 5.25 7.91 -7.35
CA VAL A 159 3.94 7.41 -7.77
C VAL A 159 2.87 8.38 -7.25
N LYS A 160 2.05 8.89 -8.15
CA LYS A 160 0.86 9.70 -7.86
C LYS A 160 -0.05 8.86 -6.96
N LYS A 161 -0.26 9.35 -5.74
CA LYS A 161 -1.27 8.85 -4.81
C LYS A 161 -2.66 9.12 -5.38
#